data_AF-A0A8J4QKL7-F1
#
_entry.id   AF-A0A8J4QKL7-F1
#
_cell.length_a   1.000
_cell.length_b   1.000
_cell.length_c   1.000
_cell.angle_alpha   90.00
_cell.angle_beta   90.00
_cell.angle_gamma   90.00
#
_symmetry.space_group_name_H-M   'P 1'
#
loop_
_entity.id
_entity.type
_entity.pdbx_description
1 polymer ?
#
loop_
_entity_poly.entity_id
_entity_poly.type
_entity_poly.pdbx_seq_one_letter_code
_entity_poly.pdbx_strand_id
1 'polypeptide(L)'
;MFLTLTNDRLKKTIQETVFLDGATSDDGRNSCIGVIIKDCSGNLIGALSKPLPSDFSAEVTEAFALLQGVLFASEMQISHAIFESDALSVIQALTS
;
A
#
# COMPACT_ATOMS: atom_id res chain seq x y z
N MET A 1 11.78 -0.91 -2.81
CA MET A 1 12.41 -1.90 -1.90
C MET A 1 11.27 -2.70 -1.29
N PHE A 2 11.21 -4.02 -1.46
CA PHE A 2 10.01 -4.80 -1.13
C PHE A 2 9.89 -5.04 0.38
N LEU A 3 8.78 -4.60 1.02
CA LEU A 3 8.47 -4.94 2.40
C LEU A 3 7.87 -6.36 2.41
N THR A 4 8.65 -7.35 2.84
CA THR A 4 8.12 -8.71 3.07
C THR A 4 7.89 -8.89 4.57
N LEU A 5 6.66 -8.65 5.03
CA LEU A 5 6.24 -9.07 6.37
C LEU A 5 5.86 -10.56 6.33
N THR A 6 6.87 -11.43 6.29
CA THR A 6 6.91 -12.79 6.90
C THR A 6 8.09 -13.59 6.34
N ASN A 7 8.83 -14.23 7.26
CA ASN A 7 9.83 -15.25 6.94
C ASN A 7 9.13 -16.44 6.26
N ASP A 8 9.42 -16.68 4.97
CA ASP A 8 9.64 -18.00 4.37
C ASP A 8 9.66 -17.88 2.84
N ARG A 9 10.85 -18.08 2.24
CA ARG A 9 11.14 -18.00 0.79
C ARG A 9 10.32 -18.95 -0.11
N LEU A 10 9.42 -19.77 0.46
CA LEU A 10 8.56 -20.72 -0.27
C LEU A 10 7.09 -20.24 -0.43
N LYS A 11 6.67 -19.13 0.20
CA LYS A 11 5.27 -18.65 0.15
C LYS A 11 4.94 -17.67 -0.99
N LYS A 12 5.88 -17.34 -1.87
CA LYS A 12 5.63 -16.36 -2.96
C LYS A 12 4.57 -16.84 -3.98
N THR A 13 4.17 -18.11 -3.95
CA THR A 13 3.24 -18.70 -4.93
C THR A 13 1.75 -18.56 -4.54
N ILE A 14 1.39 -18.14 -3.33
CA ILE A 14 -0.02 -18.10 -2.87
C ILE A 14 -0.30 -16.90 -1.95
N GLN A 15 0.15 -15.70 -2.31
CA GLN A 15 -0.16 -14.47 -1.56
C GLN A 15 -0.70 -13.41 -2.50
N GLU A 16 -1.66 -12.64 -2.02
CA GLU A 16 -2.15 -11.45 -2.66
C GLU A 16 -1.06 -10.36 -2.62
N THR A 17 -1.02 -9.52 -3.65
CA THR A 17 -0.14 -8.35 -3.70
C THR A 17 -0.97 -7.08 -3.58
N VAL A 18 -0.59 -6.21 -2.66
CA VAL A 18 -1.19 -4.89 -2.44
C VAL A 18 -0.21 -3.84 -2.94
N PHE A 19 -0.56 -3.15 -4.03
CA PHE A 19 0.17 -1.99 -4.54
C PHE A 19 -0.47 -0.73 -3.97
N LEU A 20 0.34 0.23 -3.55
CA LEU A 20 -0.10 1.46 -2.92
C LEU A 20 0.73 2.65 -3.39
N ASP A 21 0.08 3.80 -3.45
CA ASP A 21 0.68 5.07 -3.89
C ASP A 21 -0.05 6.24 -3.26
N GLY A 22 0.70 7.27 -2.89
CA GLY A 22 0.19 8.51 -2.31
C GLY A 22 0.58 9.72 -3.16
N ALA A 23 -0.41 10.43 -3.69
CA ALA A 23 -0.16 11.61 -4.51
C ALA A 23 -0.54 12.89 -3.77
N THR A 24 0.34 13.90 -3.80
CA THR A 24 0.05 15.25 -3.33
C THR A 24 0.35 16.27 -4.43
N SER A 25 -0.39 17.38 -4.46
CA SER A 25 -0.11 18.48 -5.37
C SER A 25 1.04 19.36 -4.87
N ASP A 26 1.77 19.99 -5.80
CA ASP A 26 2.90 20.89 -5.49
C ASP A 26 2.48 22.16 -4.75
N ASP A 27 1.23 22.60 -4.94
CA ASP A 27 0.66 23.71 -4.19
C ASP A 27 0.16 23.29 -2.79
N GLY A 28 0.28 21.99 -2.47
CA GLY A 28 -0.10 21.41 -1.19
C GLY A 28 -1.55 21.67 -0.86
N ARG A 29 -2.45 21.59 -1.86
CA ARG A 29 -3.90 21.83 -1.72
C ARG A 29 -4.76 20.60 -1.90
N ASN A 30 -4.16 19.52 -2.40
CA ASN A 30 -4.83 18.24 -2.52
C ASN A 30 -3.84 17.12 -2.26
N SER A 31 -4.27 16.14 -1.47
CA SER A 31 -3.62 14.84 -1.41
C SER A 31 -4.64 13.71 -1.56
N CYS A 32 -4.21 12.62 -2.14
CA CYS A 32 -5.03 11.43 -2.37
C CYS A 32 -4.18 10.17 -2.31
N ILE A 33 -4.87 9.04 -2.23
CA ILE A 33 -4.24 7.73 -2.19
C ILE A 33 -4.86 6.79 -3.21
N GLY A 34 -4.06 5.83 -3.65
CA GLY A 34 -4.47 4.71 -4.47
C GLY A 34 -4.01 3.38 -3.86
N VAL A 35 -4.86 2.36 -3.90
CA VAL A 35 -4.51 0.99 -3.53
C VAL A 35 -5.09 0.03 -4.57
N ILE A 36 -4.31 -0.97 -4.96
CA ILE A 36 -4.69 -2.05 -5.88
C ILE A 36 -4.35 -3.38 -5.19
N ILE A 37 -5.30 -4.30 -5.14
CA ILE A 37 -5.09 -5.66 -4.63
C ILE A 37 -5.21 -6.64 -5.78
N LYS A 38 -4.18 -7.46 -5.97
CA LYS A 38 -4.15 -8.56 -6.94
C LYS A 38 -4.08 -9.90 -6.24
N ASP A 39 -4.77 -10.89 -6.78
CA ASP A 39 -4.61 -12.28 -6.35
C ASP A 39 -3.23 -12.85 -6.77
N CYS A 40 -2.92 -14.06 -6.33
CA CYS A 40 -1.67 -14.73 -6.67
C CYS A 40 -1.52 -15.08 -8.17
N SER A 41 -2.60 -15.00 -8.94
CA SER A 41 -2.59 -15.15 -10.41
C SER A 41 -2.39 -13.81 -11.13
N GLY A 42 -2.30 -12.70 -10.39
CA GLY A 42 -2.15 -11.35 -10.92
C GLY A 42 -3.46 -10.69 -11.33
N ASN A 43 -4.63 -11.29 -11.03
CA ASN A 43 -5.92 -10.68 -11.34
C ASN A 43 -6.26 -9.60 -10.32
N LEU A 44 -6.85 -8.50 -10.78
CA LEU A 44 -7.36 -7.44 -9.92
C LEU A 44 -8.58 -7.95 -9.13
N ILE A 45 -8.48 -7.95 -7.80
CA ILE A 45 -9.59 -8.36 -6.91
C ILE A 45 -10.14 -7.21 -6.07
N GLY A 46 -9.41 -6.09 -5.98
CA GLY A 46 -9.86 -4.90 -5.28
C GLY A 46 -9.10 -3.66 -5.71
N ALA A 47 -9.76 -2.51 -5.66
CA ALA A 47 -9.14 -1.21 -5.87
C ALA A 47 -9.80 -0.15 -4.98
N LEU A 48 -8.98 0.75 -4.45
CA LEU A 48 -9.40 1.90 -3.66
C LEU A 48 -8.73 3.16 -4.21
N SER A 49 -9.51 4.21 -4.39
CA SER A 49 -8.98 5.56 -4.64
C SER A 49 -9.76 6.53 -3.78
N LYS A 50 -9.04 7.36 -3.01
CA LYS A 50 -9.67 8.22 -2.01
C LYS A 50 -8.92 9.55 -1.87
N PRO A 51 -9.61 10.70 -1.94
CA PRO A 51 -9.04 11.97 -1.52
C PRO A 51 -8.85 11.99 0.00
N LEU A 52 -7.74 12.56 0.46
CA LEU A 52 -7.50 12.76 1.89
C LEU A 52 -8.17 14.08 2.35
N PRO A 53 -8.52 14.18 3.65
CA PRO A 53 -9.28 15.32 4.17
C PRO A 53 -8.46 16.61 4.31
N SER A 54 -7.15 16.54 4.10
CA SER A 54 -6.20 17.64 4.26
C SER A 54 -5.02 17.42 3.34
N ASP A 55 -4.19 18.43 3.25
CA ASP A 55 -2.96 18.39 2.49
C ASP A 55 -1.83 17.87 3.35
N PHE A 56 -1.13 16.89 2.80
CA PHE A 56 -0.05 16.18 3.48
C PHE A 56 1.19 16.24 2.60
N SER A 57 2.37 16.12 3.21
CA SER A 57 3.59 15.91 2.43
C SER A 57 3.52 14.60 1.64
N ALA A 58 4.33 14.46 0.61
CA ALA A 58 4.41 13.20 -0.16
C ALA A 58 4.66 12.01 0.78
N GLU A 59 5.64 12.11 1.69
CA GLU A 59 5.96 11.06 2.66
C GLU A 59 4.77 10.68 3.56
N VAL A 60 4.03 11.66 4.07
CA VAL A 60 2.85 11.39 4.91
C VAL A 60 1.71 10.79 4.07
N THR A 61 1.54 11.25 2.84
CA THR A 61 0.53 10.73 1.92
C THR A 61 0.80 9.27 1.56
N GLU A 62 2.05 8.91 1.30
CA GLU A 62 2.49 7.52 1.10
C GLU A 62 2.25 6.64 2.32
N ALA A 63 2.56 7.14 3.52
CA ALA A 63 2.26 6.43 4.76
C ALA A 63 0.73 6.21 4.94
N PHE A 64 -0.10 7.18 4.55
CA PHE A 64 -1.56 7.01 4.53
C PHE A 64 -2.01 5.97 3.51
N ALA A 65 -1.40 5.93 2.32
CA ALA A 65 -1.70 4.92 1.31
C ALA A 65 -1.43 3.51 1.85
N LEU A 66 -0.33 3.33 2.59
CA LEU A 66 0.00 2.05 3.22
C LEU A 66 -0.98 1.67 4.34
N LEU A 67 -1.30 2.61 5.22
CA LEU A 67 -2.30 2.38 6.27
C LEU A 67 -3.66 1.96 5.68
N GLN A 68 -4.13 2.68 4.67
CA GLN A 68 -5.40 2.36 4.01
C GLN A 68 -5.32 1.06 3.22
N GLY A 69 -4.16 0.73 2.65
CA GLY A 69 -3.93 -0.56 2.02
C GLY A 69 -4.06 -1.74 3.00
N VAL A 70 -3.51 -1.61 4.22
CA VAL A 70 -3.65 -2.63 5.27
C VAL A 70 -5.11 -2.79 5.70
N LEU A 71 -5.82 -1.67 5.92
CA LEU A 71 -7.23 -1.70 6.30
C LEU A 71 -8.10 -2.32 5.19
N PHE A 72 -7.88 -1.94 3.94
CA PHE A 72 -8.63 -2.47 2.81
C PHE A 72 -8.40 -3.97 2.60
N ALA A 73 -7.16 -4.44 2.72
CA ALA A 73 -6.85 -5.88 2.70
C ALA A 73 -7.56 -6.63 3.85
N SER A 74 -7.59 -6.04 5.05
CA SER A 74 -8.31 -6.60 6.20
C SER A 74 -9.82 -6.66 5.97
N GLU A 75 -10.43 -5.62 5.39
CA GLU A 75 -11.86 -5.60 5.04
C GLU A 75 -12.21 -6.68 4.00
N MET A 76 -11.27 -6.96 3.09
CA MET A 76 -11.36 -8.05 2.13
C MET A 76 -11.01 -9.43 2.69
N GLN A 77 -10.77 -9.55 4.00
CA GLN A 77 -10.43 -10.80 4.70
C GLN A 77 -9.13 -11.45 4.19
N ILE A 78 -8.20 -10.66 3.65
CA ILE A 78 -6.89 -11.12 3.19
C ILE A 78 -5.94 -11.17 4.39
N SER A 79 -5.54 -12.38 4.79
CA SER A 79 -4.67 -12.59 5.95
C SER A 79 -3.18 -12.63 5.62
N HIS A 80 -2.82 -12.80 4.34
CA HIS A 80 -1.44 -12.91 3.88
C HIS A 80 -1.24 -12.11 2.60
N ALA A 81 -0.54 -10.97 2.70
CA ALA A 81 -0.31 -10.10 1.55
C ALA A 81 1.12 -9.55 1.54
N ILE A 82 1.61 -9.28 0.32
CA ILE A 82 2.85 -8.52 0.08
C ILE A 82 2.47 -7.09 -0.25
N PHE A 83 2.98 -6.13 0.52
CA PHE A 83 2.75 -4.70 0.29
C PHE A 83 3.91 -4.10 -0.52
N GLU A 84 3.58 -3.52 -1.67
CA GLU A 84 4.53 -2.92 -2.60
C GLU A 84 4.28 -1.40 -2.71
N SER A 85 5.33 -0.63 -2.42
CA SER A 85 5.39 0.83 -2.53
C SER A 85 6.76 1.25 -3.04
N ASP A 86 6.83 2.40 -3.70
CA ASP A 86 8.09 3.04 -4.11
C ASP A 86 8.64 4.03 -3.06
N ALA A 87 7.85 4.34 -2.02
CA ALA A 87 8.20 5.21 -0.91
C ALA A 87 9.23 4.55 0.04
N LEU A 88 10.51 4.62 -0.33
CA LEU A 88 11.61 4.00 0.41
C LEU A 88 11.66 4.44 1.89
N SER A 89 11.41 5.72 2.19
CA SER A 89 11.46 6.21 3.57
C SER A 89 10.39 5.58 4.45
N VAL A 90 9.17 5.42 3.93
CA VAL A 90 8.05 4.74 4.61
C VAL A 90 8.38 3.27 4.86
N ILE A 91 8.93 2.59 3.85
CA ILE A 91 9.37 1.18 3.96
C ILE A 91 10.44 1.02 5.04
N GLN A 92 11.44 1.91 5.06
CA GLN A 92 12.51 1.88 6.04
C GLN A 92 12.00 2.12 7.46
N ALA A 93 11.06 3.06 7.65
CA ALA A 93 10.47 3.37 8.95
C ALA A 93 9.68 2.20 9.57
N LEU A 94 9.20 1.25 8.76
CA LEU A 94 8.43 0.08 9.23
C LEU A 94 9.29 -1.18 9.45
N THR A 95 10.50 -1.20 8.89
CA THR A 95 11.41 -2.36 8.96
C THR A 95 12.63 -2.13 9.83
N SER A 96 12.75 -0.95 10.44
CA SER A 96 13.81 -0.57 11.37
C SER A 96 13.64 -1.16 12.76
#